data_AF-A0A1B1K1E1-F1
#
_entry.id   AF-A0A1B1K1E1-F1
#
_cell.length_a   1.000
_cell.length_b   1.000
_cell.length_c   1.000
_cell.angle_alpha   90.00
_cell.angle_beta   90.00
_cell.angle_gamma   90.00
#
_symmetry.space_group_name_H-M   'P 1'
#
loop_
_entity.id
_entity.type
_entity.pdbx_description
1 polymer ?
#
loop_
_entity_poly.entity_id
_entity_poly.type
_entity_poly.pdbx_seq_one_letter_code
_entity_poly.pdbx_strand_id
1 'polypeptide(L)'
;MSPISSIEVARARRSRRVLFVGNPTRYNDVSQWAMVRQWVALHGLEPIREFEGDVLCVIVTEEILDGRCSEKESATVQHARALGVPCISVHDTTLIWQVTARVRARMGRPQVGVSAGPHGGGA
;
A
#
# COMPACT_ATOMS: atom_id res chain seq x y z
N MET A 1 22.80 -11.30 -5.34
CA MET A 1 21.49 -10.97 -4.71
C MET A 1 21.80 -10.30 -3.39
N SER A 2 21.66 -8.98 -3.31
CA SER A 2 21.85 -8.26 -2.04
C SER A 2 20.64 -8.53 -1.15
N PRO A 3 20.81 -8.80 0.15
CA PRO A 3 19.69 -8.89 1.07
C PRO A 3 19.00 -7.53 1.10
N ILE A 4 17.68 -7.51 0.87
CA ILE A 4 16.86 -6.31 1.08
C ILE A 4 17.19 -5.81 2.48
N SER A 5 17.59 -4.55 2.61
CA SER A 5 17.93 -4.01 3.91
C SER A 5 16.65 -3.91 4.75
N SER A 6 16.73 -4.29 6.03
CA SER A 6 15.62 -4.13 6.98
C SER A 6 15.05 -2.70 6.99
N ILE A 7 15.88 -1.72 6.60
CA ILE A 7 15.51 -0.31 6.44
C ILE A 7 14.51 -0.08 5.30
N GLU A 8 14.67 -0.74 4.16
CA GLU A 8 13.81 -0.58 2.98
C GLU A 8 12.41 -1.14 3.26
N VAL A 9 12.34 -2.34 3.84
CA VAL A 9 11.09 -2.95 4.30
C VAL A 9 10.41 -2.06 5.35
N ALA A 10 11.18 -1.49 6.28
CA ALA A 10 10.64 -0.58 7.27
C ALA A 10 10.10 0.71 6.66
N ARG A 11 10.68 1.21 5.57
CA ARG A 11 10.24 2.42 4.86
C ARG A 11 8.96 2.15 4.06
N ALA A 12 8.91 1.06 3.30
CA ALA A 12 7.72 0.57 2.62
C ALA A 12 6.50 0.47 3.56
N ARG A 13 6.68 -0.12 4.75
CA ARG A 13 5.63 -0.24 5.78
C ARG A 13 5.11 1.09 6.35
N ARG A 14 5.77 2.21 6.09
CA ARG A 14 5.33 3.56 6.50
C ARG A 14 4.68 4.33 5.35
N SER A 15 4.82 3.84 4.12
CA SER A 15 4.23 4.48 2.96
C SER A 15 2.70 4.42 3.03
N ARG A 16 2.06 5.41 2.41
CA ARG A 16 0.61 5.45 2.18
C ARG A 16 0.24 4.95 0.80
N ARG A 17 1.23 4.69 -0.07
CA ARG A 17 1.04 4.31 -1.46
C ARG A 17 0.68 2.84 -1.59
N VAL A 18 -0.37 2.56 -2.34
CA VAL A 18 -0.84 1.21 -2.67
C VAL A 18 -0.83 1.08 -4.17
N LEU A 19 0.01 0.21 -4.70
CA LEU A 19 0.15 0.03 -6.15
C LEU A 19 -0.90 -0.95 -6.65
N PHE A 20 -1.60 -0.59 -7.72
CA PHE A 20 -2.56 -1.44 -8.41
C PHE A 20 -1.95 -1.94 -9.73
N VAL A 21 -1.82 -3.26 -9.88
CA VAL A 21 -1.26 -3.91 -11.07
C VAL A 21 -2.27 -4.89 -11.67
N GLY A 22 -2.42 -4.84 -12.98
CA GLY A 22 -3.42 -5.61 -13.71
C GLY A 22 -4.55 -4.75 -14.23
N ASN A 23 -5.33 -5.35 -15.12
CA ASN A 23 -6.50 -4.76 -15.73
C ASN A 23 -7.66 -5.76 -15.65
N PRO A 24 -8.58 -5.62 -14.68
CA PRO A 24 -9.68 -6.57 -14.53
C PRO A 24 -10.58 -6.48 -15.76
N THR A 25 -10.87 -7.63 -16.37
CA THR A 25 -11.71 -7.69 -17.58
C THR A 25 -13.10 -8.27 -17.33
N ARG A 26 -13.26 -9.04 -16.25
CA ARG A 26 -14.53 -9.63 -15.84
C ARG A 26 -15.32 -8.67 -14.96
N TYR A 27 -16.64 -8.66 -15.10
CA TYR A 27 -17.52 -7.74 -14.39
C TYR A 27 -17.31 -7.74 -12.87
N ASN A 28 -17.29 -8.91 -12.23
CA ASN A 28 -17.07 -9.03 -10.79
C ASN A 28 -15.72 -8.45 -10.35
N ASP A 29 -14.67 -8.66 -11.16
CA ASP A 29 -13.31 -8.22 -10.86
C ASP A 29 -13.21 -6.70 -11.02
N VAL A 30 -13.91 -6.12 -12.00
CA VAL A 30 -14.01 -4.66 -12.19
C VAL A 30 -14.70 -4.00 -10.99
N SER A 31 -15.82 -4.56 -10.52
CA SER A 31 -16.54 -4.03 -9.35
C SER A 31 -15.69 -4.13 -8.08
N GLN A 32 -15.06 -5.29 -7.85
CA GLN A 32 -14.18 -5.50 -6.70
C GLN A 32 -12.99 -4.53 -6.73
N TRP A 33 -12.36 -4.37 -7.90
CA TRP A 33 -11.25 -3.45 -8.12
C TRP A 33 -11.63 -1.99 -7.83
N ALA A 34 -12.77 -1.54 -8.35
CA ALA A 34 -13.28 -0.20 -8.08
C ALA A 34 -13.55 0.01 -6.59
N MET A 35 -14.21 -0.96 -5.94
CA MET A 35 -14.49 -0.91 -4.51
C MET A 35 -13.22 -0.81 -3.67
N VAL A 36 -12.21 -1.65 -3.95
CA VAL A 36 -10.94 -1.64 -3.21
C VAL A 36 -10.17 -0.33 -3.45
N ARG A 37 -10.11 0.18 -4.68
CA ARG A 37 -9.48 1.47 -4.99
C ARG A 37 -10.14 2.62 -4.24
N GLN A 38 -11.47 2.66 -4.24
CA GLN A 38 -12.23 3.68 -3.52
C GLN A 38 -12.01 3.56 -2.02
N TRP A 39 -12.05 2.35 -1.46
CA TRP A 39 -11.82 2.11 -0.05
C TRP A 39 -10.43 2.58 0.40
N VAL A 40 -9.37 2.26 -0.36
CA VAL A 40 -8.00 2.73 -0.12
C VAL A 40 -7.96 4.26 -0.04
N ALA A 41 -8.56 4.94 -1.02
CA ALA A 41 -8.62 6.40 -1.06
C ALA A 41 -9.40 7.00 0.12
N LEU A 42 -10.57 6.45 0.45
CA LEU A 42 -11.41 6.90 1.56
C LEU A 42 -10.69 6.79 2.92
N HIS A 43 -9.81 5.80 3.06
CA HIS A 43 -9.01 5.60 4.26
C HIS A 43 -7.67 6.35 4.24
N GLY A 44 -7.48 7.32 3.33
CA GLY A 44 -6.32 8.20 3.29
C GLY A 44 -5.05 7.54 2.71
N LEU A 45 -5.17 6.37 2.10
CA LEU A 45 -4.08 5.77 1.33
C LEU A 45 -4.12 6.30 -0.11
N GLU A 46 -3.00 6.22 -0.80
CA GLU A 46 -2.82 6.75 -2.15
C GLU A 46 -2.76 5.59 -3.16
N PRO A 47 -3.84 5.34 -3.93
CA PRO A 47 -3.82 4.32 -4.97
C PRO A 47 -3.00 4.81 -6.18
N ILE A 48 -1.89 4.15 -6.47
CA ILE A 48 -1.02 4.46 -7.61
C ILE A 48 -1.08 3.35 -8.68
N ARG A 49 -0.70 3.67 -9.92
CA ARG A 49 -0.70 2.73 -11.07
C ARG A 49 0.70 2.39 -11.57
N GLU A 50 1.70 3.18 -11.18
CA GLU A 50 3.09 2.99 -11.56
C GLU A 50 3.94 2.78 -10.31
N PHE A 51 4.95 1.93 -10.41
CA PHE A 51 5.79 1.58 -9.27
C PHE A 51 6.77 2.75 -9.00
N GLU A 52 6.39 3.66 -8.10
CA GLU A 52 7.16 4.85 -7.77
C GLU A 52 7.44 4.99 -6.27
N GLY A 53 8.73 4.99 -5.92
CA GLY A 53 9.19 5.14 -4.53
C GLY A 53 8.78 3.98 -3.64
N ASP A 54 8.57 4.26 -2.34
CA ASP A 54 8.16 3.24 -1.37
C ASP A 54 6.67 2.92 -1.49
N VAL A 55 6.34 1.65 -1.66
CA VAL A 55 4.98 1.15 -1.76
C VAL A 55 4.67 0.27 -0.57
N LEU A 56 3.51 0.47 0.07
CA LEU A 56 3.07 -0.30 1.22
C LEU A 56 2.74 -1.76 0.85
N CYS A 57 1.95 -1.91 -0.21
CA CYS A 57 1.57 -3.19 -0.79
C CYS A 57 1.18 -3.03 -2.26
N VAL A 58 1.25 -4.13 -2.99
CA VAL A 58 0.75 -4.23 -4.36
C VAL A 58 -0.56 -5.01 -4.33
N ILE A 59 -1.60 -4.46 -4.94
CA ILE A 59 -2.88 -5.12 -5.17
C ILE A 59 -2.90 -5.58 -6.63
N VAL A 60 -3.09 -6.88 -6.83
CA VAL A 60 -3.05 -7.53 -8.14
C VAL A 60 -4.41 -8.14 -8.49
N THR A 61 -4.74 -8.21 -9.77
CA THR A 61 -5.88 -8.99 -10.24
C THR A 61 -5.54 -10.49 -10.29
N GLU A 62 -6.57 -11.35 -10.34
CA GLU A 62 -6.37 -12.80 -10.45
C GLU A 62 -5.66 -13.19 -11.74
N GLU A 63 -5.88 -12.46 -12.85
CA GLU A 63 -5.18 -12.72 -14.10
C GLU A 63 -3.67 -12.62 -13.96
N ILE A 64 -3.19 -11.68 -13.15
CA ILE A 64 -1.75 -11.53 -12.85
C ILE A 64 -1.24 -12.73 -12.04
N LEU A 65 -2.03 -13.22 -11.08
CA LEU A 65 -1.66 -14.38 -10.27
C LEU A 65 -1.68 -15.68 -11.08
N ASP A 66 -2.60 -15.80 -12.03
CA ASP A 66 -2.70 -16.88 -13.02
C ASP A 66 -1.61 -16.83 -14.10
N GLY A 67 -0.76 -15.79 -14.09
CA GLY A 67 0.29 -15.60 -15.10
C GLY A 67 -0.20 -15.04 -16.44
N ARG A 68 -1.47 -14.66 -16.55
CA ARG A 68 -2.05 -13.96 -17.71
C ARG A 68 -1.74 -12.45 -17.61
N CYS A 69 -0.47 -12.12 -17.72
CA CYS A 69 0.03 -10.76 -17.55
C CYS A 69 0.99 -10.37 -18.67
N SER A 70 1.11 -9.07 -18.91
CA SER A 70 2.18 -8.52 -19.74
C SER A 70 3.54 -8.64 -19.06
N GLU A 71 4.61 -8.59 -19.84
CA GLU A 71 5.98 -8.58 -19.31
C GLU A 71 6.20 -7.45 -18.30
N LYS A 72 5.63 -6.26 -18.57
CA LYS A 72 5.69 -5.11 -17.66
C LYS A 72 5.05 -5.41 -16.30
N GLU A 73 3.86 -6.02 -16.29
CA GLU A 73 3.16 -6.37 -15.05
C GLU A 73 3.90 -7.46 -14.27
N SER A 74 4.39 -8.50 -14.96
CA SER A 74 5.20 -9.55 -14.36
C SER A 74 6.46 -8.99 -13.72
N ALA A 75 7.21 -8.15 -14.45
CA ALA A 75 8.40 -7.47 -13.94
C ALA A 75 8.09 -6.59 -12.73
N THR A 76 6.95 -5.88 -12.74
CA THR A 76 6.50 -5.04 -11.62
C THR A 76 6.24 -5.87 -10.37
N VAL A 77 5.53 -6.99 -10.49
CA VAL A 77 5.23 -7.88 -9.36
C VAL A 77 6.50 -8.56 -8.84
N GLN A 78 7.38 -9.01 -9.74
CA GLN A 78 8.68 -9.59 -9.36
C GLN A 78 9.55 -8.57 -8.63
N HIS A 79 9.58 -7.33 -9.10
CA HIS A 79 10.30 -6.24 -8.44
C HIS A 79 9.75 -5.97 -7.04
N ALA A 80 8.42 -5.89 -6.89
CA ALA A 80 7.77 -5.72 -5.59
C ALA A 80 8.17 -6.83 -4.59
N ARG A 81 8.12 -8.09 -5.03
CA ARG A 81 8.52 -9.25 -4.22
C ARG A 81 10.01 -9.20 -3.87
N ALA A 82 10.86 -8.80 -4.82
CA ALA A 82 12.28 -8.62 -4.60
C ALA A 82 12.61 -7.47 -3.62
N LEU A 83 11.67 -6.57 -3.33
CA LEU A 83 11.77 -5.54 -2.29
C LEU A 83 11.07 -5.94 -0.98
N GLY A 84 10.51 -7.15 -0.91
CA GLY A 84 9.76 -7.61 0.26
C GLY A 84 8.41 -6.92 0.44
N VAL A 85 7.90 -6.26 -0.59
CA VAL A 85 6.58 -5.63 -0.61
C VAL A 85 5.52 -6.72 -0.84
N PRO A 86 4.49 -6.82 0.02
CA PRO A 86 3.47 -7.84 -0.13
C PRO A 86 2.64 -7.59 -1.39
N CYS A 87 2.45 -8.65 -2.18
CA CYS A 87 1.56 -8.69 -3.34
C CYS A 87 0.28 -9.44 -2.94
N ILE A 88 -0.88 -8.78 -3.03
CA ILE A 88 -2.14 -9.23 -2.45
C ILE A 88 -3.21 -9.26 -3.55
N SER A 89 -4.01 -10.31 -3.60
CA SER A 89 -5.17 -10.37 -4.50
C SER A 89 -6.17 -9.26 -4.15
N VAL A 90 -6.78 -8.65 -5.17
CA VAL A 90 -7.89 -7.70 -5.00
C VAL A 90 -9.09 -8.32 -4.27
N HIS A 91 -9.22 -9.64 -4.25
CA HIS A 91 -10.28 -10.36 -3.55
C HIS A 91 -9.96 -10.63 -2.07
N ASP A 92 -8.68 -10.58 -1.67
CA ASP A 92 -8.27 -10.78 -0.28
C ASP A 92 -8.40 -9.48 0.54
N THR A 93 -9.65 -9.07 0.72
CA THR A 93 -10.01 -7.87 1.50
C THR A 93 -9.53 -7.94 2.95
N THR A 94 -9.42 -9.15 3.50
CA THR A 94 -8.93 -9.37 4.86
C THR A 94 -7.46 -9.02 4.97
N LEU A 95 -6.62 -9.52 4.06
CA LEU A 95 -5.20 -9.21 4.05
C LEU A 95 -4.94 -7.73 3.71
N ILE A 96 -5.71 -7.16 2.79
CA ILE A 96 -5.68 -5.71 2.50
C ILE A 96 -5.95 -4.91 3.77
N TRP A 97 -6.99 -5.28 4.54
CA TRP A 97 -7.31 -4.63 5.80
C TRP A 97 -6.15 -4.75 6.81
N GLN A 98 -5.60 -5.95 6.99
CA GLN A 98 -4.52 -6.21 7.94
C GLN A 98 -3.24 -5.42 7.61
N VAL A 99 -2.78 -5.46 6.37
CA VAL A 99 -1.53 -4.80 5.93
C VAL A 99 -1.64 -3.28 6.04
N THR A 100 -2.82 -2.73 5.75
CA THR A 100 -3.05 -1.28 5.83
C THR A 100 -3.35 -0.76 7.25
N ALA A 101 -3.68 -1.64 8.20
CA ALA A 101 -4.15 -1.25 9.54
C ALA A 101 -3.19 -0.31 10.28
N ARG A 102 -1.88 -0.58 10.22
CA ARG A 102 -0.87 0.24 10.90
C ARG A 102 -0.78 1.66 10.34
N VAL A 103 -0.87 1.81 9.02
CA VAL A 103 -0.81 3.11 8.36
C VAL A 103 -2.10 3.89 8.62
N ARG A 104 -3.25 3.21 8.55
CA ARG A 104 -4.56 3.80 8.87
C ARG A 104 -4.66 4.27 10.33
N ALA A 105 -4.16 3.49 11.29
CA ALA A 105 -4.13 3.87 12.71
C ALA A 105 -3.27 5.12 12.99
N ARG A 106 -2.22 5.35 12.19
CA ARG A 106 -1.38 6.55 12.31
C ARG A 106 -2.06 7.80 11.77
N MET A 107 -2.85 7.66 10.70
CA MET A 107 -3.57 8.78 10.10
C MET A 107 -4.74 9.26 10.98
N GLY A 108 -5.35 8.37 11.75
CA GLY A 108 -6.45 8.72 12.69
C GLY A 108 -6.00 9.31 14.03
N ARG A 109 -4.69 9.36 14.32
CA ARG A 109 -4.18 9.94 15.56
C ARG A 109 -3.98 11.45 15.37
N PRO A 110 -4.67 12.32 16.14
CA PRO A 110 -4.30 13.73 16.16
C PRO A 110 -2.85 13.82 16.63
N GLN A 111 -2.01 14.56 15.89
CA GLN A 111 -0.70 14.96 16.38
C GLN A 111 -0.94 15.78 17.63
N VAL A 112 -0.79 15.16 18.81
CA VAL A 112 -0.65 15.91 20.06
C VAL A 112 0.65 16.67 19.92
N GLY A 113 0.53 17.91 19.47
CA GLY A 113 1.63 18.86 19.42
C GLY A 113 2.23 18.93 20.82
N VAL A 114 3.56 18.83 20.87
CA VAL A 114 4.34 19.21 22.03
C VAL A 114 4.01 20.69 22.30
N SER A 115 3.09 20.95 23.24
CA SER A 115 2.87 22.28 23.77
C SER A 115 4.17 22.72 24.44
N ALA A 116 4.73 23.80 23.92
CA ALA A 116 5.87 24.50 24.48
C ALA A 116 5.65 24.78 25.98
N GLY A 117 6.74 24.67 26.74
CA GLY A 117 6.76 24.67 28.19
C GLY A 117 6.16 25.90 28.86
N PRO A 118 5.87 25.81 30.18
CA PRO A 118 5.30 26.91 30.94
C PRO A 118 6.33 28.04 31.07
N HIS A 119 5.96 29.24 30.60
CA HIS A 119 6.67 30.47 30.96
C HIS A 119 6.52 30.70 32.47
N GLY A 120 7.64 30.60 33.19
CA GLY A 120 7.78 31.12 34.55
C GLY A 120 8.29 32.57 34.55
N GLY A 121 7.89 33.30 35.59
CA GLY A 121 8.39 34.63 35.98
C GLY A 121 7.57 35.77 35.36
N GLY A 122 6.91 36.65 36.10
CA GLY A 122 7.14 37.12 37.46
C GLY A 122 7.26 38.65 37.39
N ALA A 123 6.29 39.36 37.97
CA ALA A 123 6.37 40.76 38.38
C ALA A 123 5.31 40.98 39.47
#